data_AF-A0A3P8WWH9-F1
#
_entry.id   AF-A0A3P8WWH9-F1
#
_cell.length_a   1.000
_cell.length_b   1.000
_cell.length_c   1.000
_cell.angle_alpha   90.00
_cell.angle_beta   90.00
_cell.angle_gamma   90.00
#
_symmetry.space_group_name_H-M   'P 1'
#
loop_
_entity.id
_entity.type
_entity.pdbx_description
1 polymer ?
#
loop_
_entity_poly.entity_id
_entity_poly.type
_entity_poly.pdbx_seq_one_letter_code
_entity_poly.pdbx_strand_id
1 'polypeptide(L)'
;MYNCSSTEGSQDHADLSKALGQIRDIISTVDLSVSKYVKCQELQEVLARLENKSFAKLKNGKVFRKQDLHSPQRVMEHKGLVYWKTATGRLKDTLALLLTDVLVFLQEKDQRFIFAAVDQKPPVIPLQKLIVREVANEERGMFLISASSVGPEMYEVHTNTKEERNAWMKHIRQAVESCPEEEEEEDRGVESEEVRRAAEARVQKITKFQETLLGQDQSICTSLEEKLRLYAELTELTLHSPDAVPHRHLLVNPDTDSEIPRQASSLLSAALREGECRCLMSPVLVTCLPHSEQDKQKSNDKKKEEVERKNSERKKEEVDEVQKLHLKLKLEQQRWDRECSEQESVLEHREQQCLLEAERLRCEREELEAQLLEYKQNLDRLKEGQRSVEREKEKIEAQQRLLQTWRHTRQSSFPPLEKLSLSPWKYDPQLVTGHGFYDNFTSTSPSLTPLLLPQAYLSLEGPNGEEGGEENVVYL
;
A
#
# COMPACT_ATOMS: atom_id res chain seq x y z
N MET A 1 -13.55 -29.17 -45.92
CA MET A 1 -13.48 -28.85 -44.47
C MET A 1 -12.05 -29.14 -44.05
N TYR A 2 -11.23 -28.12 -43.86
CA TYR A 2 -9.86 -28.32 -43.37
C TYR A 2 -9.95 -28.63 -41.88
N ASN A 3 -9.78 -29.90 -41.52
CA ASN A 3 -9.53 -30.30 -40.14
C ASN A 3 -8.13 -29.79 -39.77
N CYS A 4 -8.07 -28.62 -39.14
CA CYS A 4 -6.87 -28.16 -38.45
C CYS A 4 -6.82 -28.89 -37.10
N SER A 5 -6.40 -30.16 -37.13
CA SER A 5 -5.93 -30.84 -35.92
C SER A 5 -4.53 -30.33 -35.63
N SER A 6 -4.40 -29.20 -34.93
CA SER A 6 -3.12 -28.80 -34.34
C SER A 6 -2.65 -29.95 -33.46
N THR A 7 -1.61 -30.65 -33.89
CA THR A 7 -1.08 -31.80 -33.16
C THR A 7 -0.51 -31.33 -31.82
N GLU A 8 -0.84 -32.03 -30.74
CA GLU A 8 -0.25 -31.78 -29.42
C GLU A 8 1.28 -31.79 -29.54
N GLY A 9 1.92 -30.72 -29.09
CA GLY A 9 3.38 -30.52 -29.17
C GLY A 9 3.89 -29.80 -30.43
N SER A 10 3.02 -29.38 -31.36
CA SER A 10 3.41 -28.49 -32.46
C SER A 10 3.65 -27.04 -31.99
N GLN A 11 4.44 -26.29 -32.75
CA GLN A 11 4.66 -24.86 -32.50
C GLN A 11 3.34 -24.07 -32.52
N ASP A 12 2.45 -24.38 -33.47
CA ASP A 12 1.10 -23.79 -33.55
C ASP A 12 0.27 -24.06 -32.30
N HIS A 13 0.37 -25.27 -31.71
CA HIS A 13 -0.30 -25.60 -30.46
C HIS A 13 0.27 -24.82 -29.27
N ALA A 14 1.59 -24.61 -29.21
CA ALA A 14 2.24 -23.79 -28.19
C ALA A 14 1.84 -22.31 -28.31
N ASP A 15 1.83 -21.78 -29.54
CA ASP A 15 1.45 -20.39 -29.82
C ASP A 15 -0.04 -20.15 -29.52
N LEU A 16 -0.91 -21.10 -29.86
CA LEU A 16 -2.34 -21.03 -29.51
C LEU A 16 -2.56 -21.10 -27.99
N SER A 17 -1.83 -21.97 -27.29
CA SER A 17 -1.89 -22.07 -25.82
C SER A 17 -1.44 -20.78 -25.15
N LYS A 18 -0.38 -20.14 -25.67
CA LYS A 18 0.09 -18.83 -25.21
C LYS A 18 -0.93 -17.74 -25.48
N ALA A 19 -1.51 -17.70 -26.68
CA ALA A 19 -2.55 -16.73 -27.03
C ALA A 19 -3.79 -16.89 -26.14
N LEU A 20 -4.20 -18.12 -25.84
CA LEU A 20 -5.29 -18.40 -24.90
C LEU A 20 -4.98 -17.91 -23.48
N GLY A 21 -3.74 -18.09 -23.00
CA GLY A 21 -3.29 -17.54 -21.72
C GLY A 21 -3.39 -16.00 -21.70
N GLN A 22 -2.86 -15.35 -22.73
CA GLN A 22 -2.92 -13.89 -22.87
C GLN A 22 -4.36 -13.36 -22.93
N ILE A 23 -5.27 -14.05 -23.64
CA ILE A 23 -6.69 -13.67 -23.68
C ILE A 23 -7.31 -13.77 -22.28
N ARG A 24 -7.00 -14.82 -21.51
CA ARG A 24 -7.49 -14.95 -20.13
C ARG A 24 -6.96 -13.84 -19.21
N ASP A 25 -5.69 -13.48 -19.36
CA ASP A 25 -5.06 -12.39 -18.59
C ASP A 25 -5.67 -11.02 -18.95
N ILE A 26 -5.98 -10.78 -20.22
CA ILE A 26 -6.66 -9.56 -20.66
C ILE A 26 -8.07 -9.52 -20.05
N ILE A 27 -8.83 -10.63 -20.11
CA ILE A 27 -10.18 -10.70 -19.53
C ILE A 27 -10.13 -10.43 -18.03
N SER A 28 -9.23 -11.08 -17.29
CA SER A 28 -9.11 -10.88 -15.84
C SER A 28 -8.72 -9.44 -15.48
N THR A 29 -7.84 -8.81 -16.27
CA THR A 29 -7.44 -7.41 -16.10
C THR A 29 -8.61 -6.45 -16.37
N VAL A 30 -9.41 -6.72 -17.40
CA VAL A 30 -10.60 -5.93 -17.72
C VAL A 30 -11.65 -6.10 -16.61
N ASP A 31 -11.93 -7.32 -16.18
CA ASP A 31 -12.89 -7.61 -15.10
C ASP A 31 -12.49 -6.90 -13.80
N LEU A 32 -11.21 -6.94 -13.43
CA LEU A 32 -10.69 -6.21 -12.28
C LEU A 32 -10.87 -4.68 -12.42
N SER A 33 -10.60 -4.15 -13.62
CA SER A 33 -10.72 -2.72 -13.92
C SER A 33 -12.18 -2.25 -13.86
N VAL A 34 -13.11 -3.04 -14.43
CA VAL A 34 -14.55 -2.78 -14.36
C VAL A 34 -15.02 -2.85 -12.91
N SER A 35 -14.61 -3.87 -12.16
CA SER A 35 -14.96 -3.99 -10.73
C SER A 35 -14.50 -2.78 -9.92
N LYS A 36 -13.26 -2.33 -10.14
CA LYS A 36 -12.72 -1.12 -9.51
C LYS A 36 -13.52 0.12 -9.88
N TYR A 37 -13.85 0.30 -11.16
CA TYR A 37 -14.62 1.46 -11.63
C TYR A 37 -16.03 1.49 -11.01
N VAL A 38 -16.74 0.35 -10.99
CA VAL A 38 -18.07 0.23 -10.37
C VAL A 38 -18.00 0.57 -8.88
N LYS A 39 -17.03 0.00 -8.15
CA LYS A 39 -16.81 0.31 -6.73
C LYS A 39 -16.52 1.80 -6.49
N CYS A 40 -15.69 2.41 -7.33
CA CYS A 40 -15.40 3.86 -7.26
C CYS A 40 -16.66 4.70 -7.51
N GLN A 41 -17.47 4.34 -8.51
CA GLN A 41 -18.71 5.04 -8.82
C GLN A 41 -19.74 4.92 -7.67
N GLU A 42 -19.92 3.73 -7.11
CA GLU A 42 -20.82 3.51 -5.97
C GLU A 42 -20.38 4.30 -4.73
N LEU A 43 -19.07 4.40 -4.48
CA LEU A 43 -18.54 5.23 -3.40
C LEU A 43 -18.85 6.71 -3.67
N GLN A 44 -18.63 7.19 -4.91
CA GLN A 44 -18.95 8.57 -5.29
C GLN A 44 -20.43 8.92 -5.09
N GLU A 45 -21.35 8.00 -5.40
CA GLU A 45 -22.79 8.19 -5.15
C GLU A 45 -23.10 8.35 -3.66
N VAL A 46 -22.48 7.54 -2.80
CA VAL A 46 -22.62 7.67 -1.35
C VAL A 46 -22.04 9.00 -0.87
N LEU A 47 -20.85 9.37 -1.35
CA LEU A 47 -20.20 10.62 -1.01
C LEU A 47 -20.99 11.84 -1.46
N ALA A 48 -21.64 11.80 -2.63
CA ALA A 48 -22.53 12.86 -3.11
C ALA A 48 -23.68 13.13 -2.12
N ARG A 49 -24.18 12.07 -1.47
CA ARG A 49 -25.26 12.15 -0.46
C ARG A 49 -24.76 12.39 0.96
N LEU A 50 -23.48 12.18 1.25
CA LEU A 50 -22.88 12.43 2.56
C LEU A 50 -22.77 13.93 2.85
N GLU A 51 -23.29 14.37 4.00
CA GLU A 51 -23.27 15.77 4.41
C GLU A 51 -21.85 16.27 4.73
N ASN A 52 -21.47 17.43 4.19
CA ASN A 52 -20.13 18.02 4.40
C ASN A 52 -19.87 18.42 5.86
N LYS A 53 -20.92 18.77 6.62
CA LYS A 53 -20.82 19.13 8.04
C LYS A 53 -20.71 17.93 8.99
N SER A 54 -20.99 16.74 8.47
CA SER A 54 -20.93 15.49 9.23
C SER A 54 -19.47 15.09 9.44
N PHE A 55 -19.12 14.70 10.65
CA PHE A 55 -17.80 14.17 11.00
C PHE A 55 -17.92 13.04 12.01
N ALA A 56 -16.90 12.20 12.07
CA ALA A 56 -16.71 11.18 13.09
C ALA A 56 -15.47 11.52 13.91
N LYS A 57 -15.51 11.34 15.22
CA LYS A 57 -14.34 11.44 16.08
C LYS A 57 -13.83 10.02 16.35
N LEU A 58 -12.62 9.74 15.87
CA LEU A 58 -11.94 8.47 16.11
C LEU A 58 -11.49 8.38 17.57
N LYS A 59 -11.17 7.16 18.01
CA LYS A 59 -10.74 6.90 19.38
C LYS A 59 -9.43 7.59 19.76
N ASN A 60 -8.52 7.77 18.80
CA ASN A 60 -7.29 8.56 18.94
C ASN A 60 -7.53 10.09 18.92
N GLY A 61 -8.78 10.54 18.89
CA GLY A 61 -9.14 11.95 18.86
C GLY A 61 -9.09 12.61 17.48
N LYS A 62 -8.56 11.93 16.45
CA LYS A 62 -8.55 12.44 15.07
C LYS A 62 -9.99 12.60 14.57
N VAL A 63 -10.22 13.67 13.81
CA VAL A 63 -11.53 13.96 13.20
C VAL A 63 -11.53 13.44 11.77
N PHE A 64 -12.53 12.63 11.45
CA PHE A 64 -12.73 12.02 10.14
C PHE A 64 -13.96 12.63 9.47
N ARG A 65 -13.82 13.02 8.20
CA ARG A 65 -14.79 13.77 7.40
C ARG A 65 -14.96 13.12 6.02
N LYS A 66 -15.91 13.65 5.27
CA LYS A 66 -16.13 13.28 3.86
C LYS A 66 -14.88 13.43 2.97
N GLN A 67 -14.01 14.40 3.26
CA GLN A 67 -12.78 14.60 2.48
C GLN A 67 -11.82 13.43 2.65
N ASP A 68 -11.75 12.85 3.85
CA ASP A 68 -10.87 11.72 4.14
C ASP A 68 -11.30 10.45 3.37
N LEU A 69 -12.59 10.32 3.02
CA LEU A 69 -13.10 9.26 2.16
C LEU A 69 -12.75 9.42 0.68
N HIS A 70 -12.38 10.62 0.22
CA HIS A 70 -11.94 10.88 -1.15
C HIS A 70 -10.44 10.63 -1.37
N SER A 71 -9.73 10.09 -0.39
CA SER A 71 -8.31 9.77 -0.52
C SER A 71 -8.09 8.82 -1.72
N PRO A 72 -7.11 9.12 -2.62
CA PRO A 72 -6.84 8.28 -3.79
C PRO A 72 -6.34 6.87 -3.42
N GLN A 73 -5.87 6.69 -2.17
CA GLN A 73 -5.39 5.41 -1.66
C GLN A 73 -6.52 4.55 -1.06
N ARG A 74 -7.73 5.09 -0.93
CA ARG A 74 -8.85 4.42 -0.30
C ARG A 74 -9.84 3.91 -1.35
N VAL A 75 -9.93 2.59 -1.46
CA VAL A 75 -10.86 1.91 -2.38
C VAL A 75 -11.97 1.25 -1.56
N MET A 76 -13.22 1.34 -2.02
CA MET A 76 -14.34 0.65 -1.39
C MET A 76 -14.34 -0.82 -1.79
N GLU A 77 -14.19 -1.73 -0.83
CA GLU A 77 -14.17 -3.16 -1.07
C GLU A 77 -15.55 -3.80 -0.97
N HIS A 78 -16.38 -3.33 -0.03
CA HIS A 78 -17.73 -3.85 0.17
C HIS A 78 -18.66 -2.77 0.73
N LYS A 79 -19.94 -2.85 0.38
CA LYS A 79 -21.00 -1.94 0.81
C LYS A 79 -22.27 -2.71 1.07
N GLY A 80 -22.98 -2.35 2.13
CA GLY A 80 -24.29 -2.93 2.40
C GLY A 80 -24.94 -2.40 3.66
N LEU A 81 -26.23 -2.68 3.80
CA LEU A 81 -27.00 -2.32 4.99
C LEU A 81 -26.71 -3.32 6.11
N VAL A 82 -26.46 -2.81 7.31
CA VAL A 82 -26.27 -3.61 8.53
C VAL A 82 -26.96 -2.93 9.71
N TYR A 83 -27.23 -3.72 10.75
CA TYR A 83 -27.94 -3.28 11.94
C TYR A 83 -27.01 -3.21 13.14
N TRP A 84 -26.69 -2.00 13.59
CA TRP A 84 -25.89 -1.81 14.79
C TRP A 84 -26.76 -1.98 16.03
N LYS A 85 -26.47 -2.99 16.85
CA LYS A 85 -27.13 -3.19 18.14
C LYS A 85 -26.57 -2.24 19.21
N THR A 86 -27.47 -1.44 19.77
CA THR A 86 -27.19 -0.53 20.88
C THR A 86 -27.04 -1.29 22.20
N ALA A 87 -26.45 -0.66 23.21
CA ALA A 87 -26.39 -1.15 24.59
C ALA A 87 -27.79 -1.40 25.20
N THR A 88 -28.82 -0.74 24.66
CA THR A 88 -30.23 -0.98 25.04
C THR A 88 -30.86 -2.21 24.37
N GLY A 89 -30.13 -2.90 23.50
CA GLY A 89 -30.59 -4.03 22.70
C GLY A 89 -31.34 -3.65 21.42
N ARG A 90 -31.57 -2.36 21.15
CA ARG A 90 -32.24 -1.89 19.92
C ARG A 90 -31.28 -1.95 18.73
N LEU A 91 -31.81 -2.33 17.57
CA LEU A 91 -31.12 -2.32 16.29
C LEU A 91 -31.28 -0.96 15.59
N LYS A 92 -30.18 -0.45 15.04
CA LYS A 92 -30.13 0.79 14.25
C LYS A 92 -29.64 0.49 12.84
N ASP A 93 -30.43 0.90 11.85
CA ASP A 93 -30.10 0.75 10.44
C ASP A 93 -28.92 1.66 10.08
N THR A 94 -27.87 1.07 9.54
CA THR A 94 -26.66 1.78 9.14
C THR A 94 -26.15 1.22 7.81
N LEU A 95 -25.74 2.10 6.90
CA LEU A 95 -25.00 1.73 5.72
C LEU A 95 -23.54 1.52 6.13
N ALA A 96 -23.03 0.30 6.00
CA ALA A 96 -21.63 -0.01 6.20
C ALA A 96 -20.87 0.11 4.86
N LEU A 97 -19.71 0.77 4.91
CA LEU A 97 -18.74 0.86 3.84
C LEU A 97 -17.43 0.26 4.35
N LEU A 98 -17.01 -0.87 3.80
CA LEU A 98 -15.70 -1.43 4.02
C LEU A 98 -14.76 -0.87 2.95
N LEU A 99 -13.77 -0.11 3.37
CA LEU A 99 -12.70 0.38 2.50
C LEU A 99 -11.41 -0.38 2.80
N THR A 100 -10.33 -0.07 2.08
CA THR A 100 -9.03 -0.77 2.19
C THR A 100 -8.36 -0.68 3.56
N ASP A 101 -8.66 0.36 4.33
CA ASP A 101 -8.01 0.69 5.61
C ASP A 101 -9.01 0.98 6.75
N VAL A 102 -10.27 1.26 6.45
CA VAL A 102 -11.30 1.60 7.45
C VAL A 102 -12.65 0.97 7.13
N LEU A 103 -13.42 0.68 8.17
CA LEU A 103 -14.84 0.34 8.10
C LEU A 103 -15.67 1.53 8.62
N VAL A 104 -16.62 2.01 7.81
CA VAL A 104 -17.41 3.22 8.09
C VAL A 104 -18.89 2.90 8.17
N PHE A 105 -19.56 3.40 9.20
CA PHE A 105 -21.00 3.33 9.38
C PHE A 105 -21.65 4.68 9.14
N LEU A 106 -22.59 4.73 8.22
CA LEU A 106 -23.39 5.91 7.90
C LEU A 106 -24.87 5.67 8.27
N GLN A 107 -25.54 6.72 8.70
CA GLN A 107 -26.98 6.73 8.91
C GLN A 107 -27.64 7.60 7.84
N GLU A 108 -28.76 7.12 7.31
CA GLU A 108 -29.60 7.93 6.44
C GLU A 108 -30.51 8.82 7.28
N LYS A 109 -30.43 10.13 7.06
CA LYS A 109 -31.24 11.14 7.70
C LYS A 109 -31.64 12.18 6.65
N ASP A 110 -32.94 12.39 6.49
CA ASP A 110 -33.51 13.37 5.55
C ASP A 110 -32.97 13.16 4.11
N GLN A 111 -32.93 11.89 3.65
CA GLN A 111 -32.39 11.44 2.35
C GLN A 111 -30.87 11.65 2.14
N ARG A 112 -30.16 12.17 3.15
CA ARG A 112 -28.70 12.35 3.14
C ARG A 112 -28.03 11.37 4.09
N PHE A 113 -26.74 11.12 3.88
CA PHE A 113 -25.95 10.34 4.83
C PHE A 113 -25.24 11.25 5.83
N ILE A 114 -25.19 10.79 7.07
CA ILE A 114 -24.35 11.32 8.14
C ILE A 114 -23.55 10.17 8.77
N PHE A 115 -22.44 10.46 9.44
CA PHE A 115 -21.74 9.44 10.21
C PHE A 115 -22.64 8.94 11.35
N ALA A 116 -22.69 7.63 11.55
CA ALA A 116 -23.61 7.04 12.51
C ALA A 116 -23.33 7.55 13.94
N ALA A 117 -24.39 7.88 14.68
CA ALA A 117 -24.27 8.24 16.10
C ALA A 117 -24.98 7.17 16.93
N VAL A 118 -24.22 6.17 17.43
CA VAL A 118 -24.74 5.03 18.20
C VAL A 118 -23.88 4.82 19.43
N ASP A 119 -24.49 4.83 20.62
CA ASP A 119 -23.83 4.60 21.92
C ASP A 119 -22.56 5.43 22.20
N GLN A 120 -22.43 6.60 21.55
CA GLN A 120 -21.21 7.44 21.58
C GLN A 120 -19.94 6.70 21.11
N LYS A 121 -20.09 5.60 20.38
CA LYS A 121 -18.97 4.87 19.78
C LYS A 121 -18.59 5.49 18.42
N PRO A 122 -17.28 5.56 18.11
CA PRO A 122 -16.81 5.99 16.79
C PRO A 122 -17.45 5.18 15.65
N PRO A 123 -18.07 5.83 14.65
CA PRO A 123 -18.65 5.13 13.50
C PRO A 123 -17.63 4.83 12.40
N VAL A 124 -16.36 5.15 12.61
CA VAL A 124 -15.25 4.85 11.72
C VAL A 124 -14.27 4.00 12.51
N ILE A 125 -14.03 2.78 12.03
CA ILE A 125 -13.21 1.78 12.70
C ILE A 125 -12.00 1.48 11.80
N PRO A 126 -10.76 1.78 12.23
CA PRO A 126 -9.56 1.32 11.54
C PRO A 126 -9.55 -0.21 11.42
N LEU A 127 -9.12 -0.72 10.27
CA LEU A 127 -9.02 -2.17 10.05
C LEU A 127 -7.80 -2.77 10.72
N GLN A 128 -6.77 -1.97 10.98
CA GLN A 128 -5.59 -2.42 11.72
C GLN A 128 -6.02 -2.98 13.08
N LYS A 129 -5.61 -4.23 13.33
CA LYS A 129 -5.91 -4.97 14.56
C LYS A 129 -7.43 -5.13 14.83
N LEU A 130 -8.27 -5.04 13.79
CA LEU A 130 -9.71 -5.31 13.89
C LEU A 130 -9.96 -6.82 13.91
N ILE A 131 -10.59 -7.30 14.98
CA ILE A 131 -10.94 -8.72 15.12
C ILE A 131 -12.43 -8.88 14.89
N VAL A 132 -12.80 -9.75 13.95
CA VAL A 132 -14.20 -10.10 13.69
C VAL A 132 -14.52 -11.48 14.27
N ARG A 133 -15.62 -11.60 15.01
CA ARG A 133 -16.08 -12.87 15.63
C ARG A 133 -17.57 -13.09 15.41
N GLU A 134 -17.98 -14.34 15.47
CA GLU A 134 -19.40 -14.70 15.43
C GLU A 134 -20.05 -14.44 16.81
N VAL A 135 -21.33 -14.07 16.82
CA VAL A 135 -22.11 -14.01 18.06
C VAL A 135 -22.65 -15.41 18.36
N ALA A 136 -22.43 -15.90 19.58
CA ALA A 136 -22.98 -17.17 20.00
C ALA A 136 -24.52 -17.10 20.08
N ASN A 137 -25.20 -18.11 19.53
CA ASN A 137 -26.67 -18.22 19.51
C ASN A 137 -27.40 -17.08 18.77
N GLU A 138 -26.71 -16.29 17.94
CA GLU A 138 -27.32 -15.31 17.05
C GLU A 138 -26.63 -15.39 15.69
N GLU A 139 -27.24 -16.15 14.77
CA GLU A 139 -26.59 -16.55 13.52
C GLU A 139 -26.37 -15.40 12.53
N ARG A 140 -27.10 -14.28 12.71
CA ARG A 140 -26.99 -13.06 11.89
C ARG A 140 -26.08 -12.02 12.52
N GLY A 141 -25.59 -12.26 13.73
CA GLY A 141 -24.76 -11.34 14.50
C GLY A 141 -23.27 -11.61 14.32
N MET A 142 -22.49 -10.54 14.30
CA MET A 142 -21.04 -10.55 14.42
C MET A 142 -20.54 -9.47 15.39
N PHE A 143 -19.47 -9.80 16.11
CA PHE A 143 -18.72 -8.83 16.90
C PHE A 143 -17.55 -8.28 16.09
N LEU A 144 -17.35 -6.96 16.15
CA LEU A 144 -16.14 -6.29 15.69
C LEU A 144 -15.42 -5.77 16.92
N ILE A 145 -14.15 -6.12 17.09
CA ILE A 145 -13.35 -5.73 18.25
C ILE A 145 -12.16 -4.93 17.71
N SER A 146 -12.24 -3.61 17.84
CA SER A 146 -11.18 -2.69 17.44
C SER A 146 -10.20 -2.56 18.59
N ALA A 147 -8.96 -2.99 18.40
CA ALA A 147 -7.88 -2.75 19.35
C ALA A 147 -7.27 -1.36 19.10
N SER A 148 -7.09 -0.56 20.16
CA SER A 148 -6.36 0.70 20.10
C SER A 148 -5.53 0.91 21.35
N SER A 149 -4.59 1.86 21.32
CA SER A 149 -3.78 2.29 22.47
C SER A 149 -4.61 2.85 23.63
N VAL A 150 -5.81 3.37 23.35
CA VAL A 150 -6.76 3.89 24.36
C VAL A 150 -7.62 2.75 24.94
N GLY A 151 -7.58 1.55 24.36
CA GLY A 151 -8.26 0.35 24.82
C GLY A 151 -9.13 -0.29 23.74
N PRO A 152 -9.58 -1.55 23.93
CA PRO A 152 -10.42 -2.23 22.95
C PRO A 152 -11.84 -1.66 22.92
N GLU A 153 -12.48 -1.72 21.75
CA GLU A 153 -13.87 -1.35 21.54
C GLU A 153 -14.62 -2.48 20.83
N MET A 154 -15.73 -2.90 21.42
CA MET A 154 -16.55 -3.99 20.89
C MET A 154 -17.85 -3.45 20.29
N TYR A 155 -18.13 -3.83 19.05
CA TYR A 155 -19.33 -3.48 18.29
C TYR A 155 -20.10 -4.76 17.99
N GLU A 156 -21.43 -4.72 18.12
CA GLU A 156 -22.29 -5.85 17.76
C GLU A 156 -23.16 -5.45 16.57
N VAL A 157 -22.93 -6.10 15.44
CA VAL A 157 -23.53 -5.76 14.15
C VAL A 157 -24.29 -6.98 13.62
N HIS A 158 -25.50 -6.77 13.11
CA HIS A 158 -26.33 -7.82 12.55
C HIS A 158 -26.61 -7.57 11.06
N THR A 159 -26.92 -8.63 10.33
CA THR A 159 -27.36 -8.60 8.92
C THR A 159 -28.77 -9.19 8.78
N ASN A 160 -29.33 -9.22 7.57
CA ASN A 160 -30.64 -9.84 7.36
C ASN A 160 -30.57 -11.37 7.41
N THR A 161 -29.48 -11.94 6.89
CA THR A 161 -29.28 -13.39 6.77
C THR A 161 -27.91 -13.82 7.31
N LYS A 162 -27.79 -15.11 7.65
CA LYS A 162 -26.52 -15.71 8.07
C LYS A 162 -25.49 -15.66 6.94
N GLU A 163 -25.93 -15.81 5.70
CA GLU A 163 -25.09 -15.77 4.51
C GLU A 163 -24.49 -14.38 4.32
N GLU A 164 -25.27 -13.32 4.49
CA GLU A 164 -24.78 -11.94 4.50
C GLU A 164 -23.76 -11.73 5.61
N ARG A 165 -24.03 -12.21 6.84
CA ARG A 165 -23.08 -12.13 7.96
C ARG A 165 -21.77 -12.81 7.62
N ASN A 166 -21.82 -14.02 7.04
CA ASN A 166 -20.63 -14.77 6.64
C ASN A 166 -19.85 -14.05 5.52
N ALA A 167 -20.54 -13.46 4.54
CA ALA A 167 -19.92 -12.66 3.49
C ALA A 167 -19.21 -11.43 4.07
N TRP A 168 -19.88 -10.68 4.96
CA TRP A 168 -19.29 -9.54 5.67
C TRP A 168 -18.05 -9.93 6.46
N MET A 169 -18.12 -10.99 7.28
CA MET A 169 -16.96 -11.46 8.03
C MET A 169 -15.79 -11.84 7.11
N LYS A 170 -16.07 -12.50 5.97
CA LYS A 170 -15.05 -12.87 4.99
C LYS A 170 -14.40 -11.62 4.39
N HIS A 171 -15.20 -10.67 3.93
CA HIS A 171 -14.70 -9.43 3.34
C HIS A 171 -13.87 -8.61 4.35
N ILE A 172 -14.34 -8.47 5.58
CA ILE A 172 -13.60 -7.73 6.61
C ILE A 172 -12.29 -8.44 6.94
N ARG A 173 -12.27 -9.77 7.13
CA ARG A 173 -11.02 -10.51 7.39
C ARG A 173 -10.01 -10.32 6.26
N GLN A 174 -10.46 -10.45 5.01
CA GLN A 174 -9.61 -10.25 3.85
C GLN A 174 -9.05 -8.82 3.79
N ALA A 175 -9.90 -7.81 4.06
CA ALA A 175 -9.47 -6.42 4.07
C ALA A 175 -8.46 -6.13 5.19
N VAL A 176 -8.65 -6.71 6.38
CA VAL A 176 -7.73 -6.62 7.53
C VAL A 176 -6.38 -7.26 7.21
N GLU A 177 -6.35 -8.42 6.55
CA GLU A 177 -5.10 -9.07 6.12
C GLU A 177 -4.34 -8.27 5.06
N SER A 178 -5.06 -7.59 4.15
CA SER A 178 -4.46 -6.73 3.12
C SER A 178 -4.15 -5.31 3.59
N CYS A 179 -4.46 -4.98 4.84
CA CYS A 179 -4.37 -3.63 5.36
C CYS A 179 -2.89 -3.27 5.59
N PRO A 180 -2.41 -2.10 5.12
CA PRO A 180 -1.01 -1.70 5.33
C PRO A 180 -0.69 -1.63 6.82
N GLU A 181 0.47 -2.17 7.20
CA GLU A 181 0.95 -2.18 8.59
C GLU A 181 1.29 -0.76 9.07
N GLU A 182 0.82 -0.41 10.27
CA GLU A 182 1.16 0.82 10.99
C GLU A 182 2.61 0.76 11.50
N GLU A 183 3.61 0.77 10.62
CA GLU A 183 4.95 1.14 11.05
C GLU A 183 5.02 2.66 11.27
N GLU A 184 4.77 3.10 12.50
CA GLU A 184 5.07 4.43 13.05
C GLU A 184 4.68 5.62 12.13
N GLU A 185 3.37 5.80 11.93
CA GLU A 185 2.82 6.92 11.15
C GLU A 185 3.00 8.31 11.79
N GLU A 186 3.40 8.42 13.06
CA GLU A 186 3.59 9.72 13.69
C GLU A 186 4.88 10.41 13.23
N ASP A 187 5.93 9.65 12.87
CA ASP A 187 7.19 10.22 12.35
C ASP A 187 7.16 10.34 10.82
N ARG A 188 6.55 9.36 10.12
CA ARG A 188 6.41 9.36 8.65
C ARG A 188 5.40 10.39 8.12
N GLY A 189 4.38 10.73 8.92
CA GLY A 189 3.33 11.66 8.51
C GLY A 189 3.77 13.12 8.48
N VAL A 190 4.65 13.53 9.40
CA VAL A 190 5.15 14.92 9.48
C VAL A 190 6.20 15.19 8.40
N GLU A 191 7.13 14.24 8.19
CA GLU A 191 8.13 14.34 7.12
C GLU A 191 7.48 14.35 5.73
N SER A 192 6.46 13.52 5.50
CA SER A 192 5.73 13.47 4.22
C SER A 192 4.91 14.74 3.94
N GLU A 193 4.27 15.32 4.96
CA GLU A 193 3.53 16.59 4.83
C GLU A 193 4.46 17.77 4.52
N GLU A 194 5.63 17.81 5.16
CA GLU A 194 6.61 18.88 4.99
C GLU A 194 7.32 18.77 3.63
N VAL A 195 7.65 17.57 3.19
CA VAL A 195 8.16 17.28 1.83
C VAL A 195 7.10 17.61 0.77
N ARG A 196 5.81 17.30 1.01
CA ARG A 196 4.71 17.65 0.10
C ARG A 196 4.54 19.17 0.01
N ARG A 197 4.54 19.89 1.13
CA ARG A 197 4.50 21.37 1.13
C ARG A 197 5.70 21.98 0.44
N ALA A 198 6.90 21.43 0.63
CA ALA A 198 8.09 21.87 -0.07
C ALA A 198 8.00 21.62 -1.59
N ALA A 199 7.47 20.47 -2.02
CA ALA A 199 7.23 20.16 -3.42
C ALA A 199 6.19 21.10 -4.05
N GLU A 200 5.10 21.39 -3.36
CA GLU A 200 4.06 22.34 -3.81
C GLU A 200 4.61 23.76 -3.93
N ALA A 201 5.42 24.21 -2.96
CA ALA A 201 6.11 25.50 -3.03
C ALA A 201 7.09 25.57 -4.20
N ARG A 202 7.81 24.47 -4.51
CA ARG A 202 8.69 24.37 -5.68
C ARG A 202 7.89 24.46 -6.99
N VAL A 203 6.76 23.77 -7.10
CA VAL A 203 5.90 23.83 -8.28
C VAL A 203 5.36 25.24 -8.51
N GLN A 204 4.87 25.91 -7.46
CA GLN A 204 4.40 27.30 -7.56
C GLN A 204 5.52 28.27 -7.99
N LYS A 205 6.75 28.02 -7.56
CA LYS A 205 7.90 28.83 -7.96
C LYS A 205 8.25 28.60 -9.43
N ILE A 206 8.18 27.36 -9.90
CA ILE A 206 8.39 26.99 -11.30
C ILE A 206 7.32 27.65 -12.19
N THR A 207 6.03 27.56 -11.83
CA THR A 207 4.96 28.18 -12.62
C THR A 207 5.13 29.69 -12.69
N LYS A 208 5.51 30.35 -11.58
CA LYS A 208 5.80 31.79 -11.58
C LYS A 208 6.98 32.16 -12.50
N PHE A 209 8.03 31.33 -12.52
CA PHE A 209 9.14 31.53 -13.46
C PHE A 209 8.70 31.33 -14.91
N GLN A 210 7.88 30.32 -15.19
CA GLN A 210 7.30 30.08 -16.52
C GLN A 210 6.43 31.26 -16.98
N GLU A 211 5.56 31.79 -16.13
CA GLU A 211 4.75 32.99 -16.44
C GLU A 211 5.62 34.22 -16.72
N THR A 212 6.68 34.42 -15.93
CA THR A 212 7.59 35.55 -16.12
C THR A 212 8.37 35.42 -17.43
N LEU A 213 8.87 34.21 -17.74
CA LEU A 213 9.55 33.91 -19.00
C LEU A 213 8.61 34.10 -20.19
N LEU A 214 7.38 33.59 -20.10
CA LEU A 214 6.36 33.77 -21.14
C LEU A 214 6.07 35.26 -21.39
N GLY A 215 5.98 36.07 -20.32
CA GLY A 215 5.82 37.52 -20.44
C GLY A 215 7.01 38.21 -21.11
N GLN A 216 8.24 37.75 -20.83
CA GLN A 216 9.44 38.25 -21.52
C GLN A 216 9.46 37.86 -22.99
N ASP A 217 9.14 36.61 -23.32
CA ASP A 217 9.05 36.11 -24.68
C ASP A 217 8.01 36.92 -25.48
N GLN A 218 6.85 37.22 -24.88
CA GLN A 218 5.84 38.08 -25.49
C GLN A 218 6.38 39.49 -25.75
N SER A 219 7.11 40.08 -24.81
CA SER A 219 7.74 41.40 -25.03
C SER A 219 8.76 41.36 -26.17
N ILE A 220 9.56 40.31 -26.27
CA ILE A 220 10.52 40.13 -27.38
C ILE A 220 9.76 40.04 -28.71
N CYS A 221 8.68 39.26 -28.75
CA CYS A 221 7.84 39.15 -29.93
C CYS A 221 7.30 40.52 -30.37
N THR A 222 6.71 41.29 -29.46
CA THR A 222 6.18 42.63 -29.79
C THR A 222 7.26 43.57 -30.34
N SER A 223 8.45 43.62 -29.73
CA SER A 223 9.56 44.46 -30.21
C SER A 223 10.08 44.03 -31.58
N LEU A 224 10.10 42.72 -31.86
CA LEU A 224 10.49 42.21 -33.17
C LEU A 224 9.44 42.50 -34.25
N GLU A 225 8.15 42.44 -33.92
CA GLU A 225 7.07 42.85 -34.83
C GLU A 225 7.13 44.35 -35.14
N GLU A 226 7.37 45.20 -34.14
CA GLU A 226 7.61 46.63 -34.35
C GLU A 226 8.80 46.87 -35.27
N LYS A 227 9.91 46.16 -35.06
CA LYS A 227 11.09 46.25 -35.93
C LYS A 227 10.77 45.81 -37.37
N LEU A 228 10.03 44.72 -37.56
CA LEU A 228 9.60 44.26 -38.88
C LEU A 228 8.70 45.27 -39.57
N ARG A 229 7.80 45.93 -38.83
CA ARG A 229 6.95 47.01 -39.33
C ARG A 229 7.78 48.20 -39.81
N LEU A 230 8.76 48.65 -39.02
CA LEU A 230 9.67 49.73 -39.41
C LEU A 230 10.47 49.40 -40.67
N TYR A 231 10.93 48.16 -40.82
CA TYR A 231 11.60 47.72 -42.04
C TYR A 231 10.66 47.74 -43.25
N ALA A 232 9.39 47.36 -43.09
CA ALA A 232 8.41 47.43 -44.17
C ALA A 232 8.18 48.87 -44.63
N GLU A 233 7.96 49.80 -43.69
CA GLU A 233 7.81 51.24 -43.99
C GLU A 233 9.05 51.82 -44.69
N LEU A 234 10.25 51.45 -44.24
CA LEU A 234 11.50 51.86 -44.89
C LEU A 234 11.61 51.33 -46.33
N THR A 235 11.19 50.07 -46.55
CA THR A 235 11.21 49.40 -47.85
C THR A 235 10.25 50.09 -48.83
N GLU A 236 9.03 50.44 -48.40
CA GLU A 236 8.06 51.19 -49.21
C GLU A 236 8.61 52.55 -49.67
N LEU A 237 9.33 53.25 -48.78
CA LEU A 237 9.95 54.54 -49.09
C LEU A 237 11.13 54.43 -50.06
N THR A 238 11.88 53.32 -50.06
CA THR A 238 13.07 53.12 -50.91
C THR A 238 12.78 52.43 -52.24
N LEU A 239 11.82 51.51 -52.28
CA LEU A 239 11.45 50.71 -53.45
C LEU A 239 10.02 51.07 -53.85
N HIS A 240 9.85 52.09 -54.71
CA HIS A 240 8.56 52.54 -55.22
C HIS A 240 7.92 51.47 -56.15
N SER A 241 7.49 50.33 -55.59
CA SER A 241 6.86 49.23 -56.33
C SER A 241 5.41 49.03 -55.88
N PRO A 242 4.47 48.68 -56.78
CA PRO A 242 3.03 48.70 -56.49
C PRO A 242 2.49 47.37 -55.95
N ASP A 243 3.34 46.40 -55.61
CA ASP A 243 2.86 45.07 -55.21
C ASP A 243 2.73 44.96 -53.68
N ALA A 244 1.55 44.55 -53.22
CA ALA A 244 1.21 44.53 -51.80
C ALA A 244 2.03 43.46 -51.05
N VAL A 245 2.96 43.92 -50.20
CA VAL A 245 3.81 43.03 -49.41
C VAL A 245 2.95 42.32 -48.35
N PRO A 246 2.98 40.97 -48.24
CA PRO A 246 2.22 40.24 -47.22
C PRO A 246 2.69 40.65 -45.82
N HIS A 247 1.73 40.93 -44.93
CA HIS A 247 1.98 41.43 -43.58
C HIS A 247 3.03 40.61 -42.81
N ARG A 248 4.09 41.27 -42.35
CA ARG A 248 5.23 40.68 -41.63
C ARG A 248 4.98 40.61 -40.12
N HIS A 249 4.14 39.68 -39.67
CA HIS A 249 4.01 39.32 -38.25
C HIS A 249 4.91 38.12 -37.91
N LEU A 250 5.24 37.94 -36.63
CA LEU A 250 5.99 36.76 -36.20
C LEU A 250 5.12 35.51 -36.35
N LEU A 251 5.71 34.44 -36.88
CA LEU A 251 5.03 33.15 -37.06
C LEU A 251 4.96 32.32 -35.77
N VAL A 252 5.51 32.83 -34.67
CA VAL A 252 5.50 32.18 -33.36
C VAL A 252 4.26 32.66 -32.62
N ASN A 253 3.17 31.90 -32.70
CA ASN A 253 1.97 32.17 -31.91
C ASN A 253 2.12 31.49 -30.52
N PRO A 254 1.86 32.20 -29.39
CA PRO A 254 1.98 31.62 -28.05
C PRO A 254 0.89 30.60 -27.69
N ASP A 255 -0.24 30.58 -28.42
CA ASP A 255 -1.38 29.70 -28.12
C ASP A 255 -1.18 28.30 -28.70
N THR A 256 -0.94 27.33 -27.81
CA THR A 256 -0.82 25.89 -28.09
C THR A 256 -2.17 25.20 -28.29
N ASP A 257 -3.00 25.65 -29.23
CA ASP A 257 -4.19 24.86 -29.60
C ASP A 257 -4.72 25.05 -31.04
N SER A 258 -3.98 25.75 -31.92
CA SER A 258 -4.35 25.82 -33.34
C SER A 258 -3.39 24.98 -34.19
N GLU A 259 -3.94 24.02 -34.91
CA GLU A 259 -3.27 23.30 -36.01
C GLU A 259 -2.43 24.29 -36.85
N ILE A 260 -1.18 23.88 -37.09
CA ILE A 260 -0.19 24.56 -37.94
C ILE A 260 -0.87 25.11 -39.22
N PRO A 261 -0.85 26.42 -39.49
CA PRO A 261 -1.65 26.98 -40.56
C PRO A 261 -1.04 26.65 -41.92
N ARG A 262 -1.91 26.34 -42.88
CA ARG A 262 -1.65 26.08 -44.31
C ARG A 262 -0.97 27.23 -45.09
N GLN A 263 -0.30 28.16 -44.40
CA GLN A 263 0.31 29.39 -44.93
C GLN A 263 1.85 29.35 -44.96
N ALA A 264 2.50 28.36 -44.34
CA ALA A 264 3.97 28.27 -44.32
C ALA A 264 4.58 28.14 -45.74
N SER A 265 3.92 27.40 -46.64
CA SER A 265 4.40 27.18 -48.02
C SER A 265 4.31 28.44 -48.90
N SER A 266 3.24 29.24 -48.76
CA SER A 266 3.10 30.52 -49.47
C SER A 266 4.09 31.59 -48.98
N LEU A 267 4.46 31.55 -47.70
CA LEU A 267 5.45 32.46 -47.12
C LEU A 267 6.89 32.07 -47.50
N LEU A 268 7.21 30.77 -47.52
CA LEU A 268 8.52 30.27 -47.97
C LEU A 268 8.78 30.60 -49.44
N SER A 269 7.76 30.46 -50.30
CA SER A 269 7.85 30.82 -51.71
C SER A 269 7.99 32.33 -51.93
N ALA A 270 7.34 33.17 -51.11
CA ALA A 270 7.55 34.62 -51.13
C ALA A 270 8.96 35.03 -50.68
N ALA A 271 9.49 34.42 -49.61
CA ALA A 271 10.84 34.68 -49.10
C ALA A 271 11.95 34.24 -50.08
N LEU A 272 11.77 33.10 -50.75
CA LEU A 272 12.68 32.64 -51.82
C LEU A 272 12.72 33.62 -53.00
N ARG A 273 11.56 34.16 -53.39
CA ARG A 273 11.45 35.18 -54.45
C ARG A 273 12.10 36.51 -54.06
N GLU A 274 12.03 36.89 -52.78
CA GLU A 274 12.70 38.09 -52.25
C GLU A 274 14.24 37.91 -52.16
N GLY A 275 14.71 36.68 -51.89
CA GLY A 275 16.15 36.32 -51.89
C GLY A 275 16.78 36.26 -53.30
N GLU A 276 15.98 36.05 -54.34
CA GLU A 276 16.42 36.11 -55.74
C GLU A 276 16.55 37.55 -56.27
N CYS A 277 15.89 38.53 -55.63
CA CYS A 277 16.11 39.95 -55.84
C CYS A 277 17.42 40.39 -55.15
N ARG A 278 18.54 40.08 -55.82
CA ARG A 278 19.90 40.54 -55.49
C ARG A 278 19.92 41.95 -54.89
N CYS A 279 20.65 42.10 -53.78
CA CYS A 279 21.31 43.32 -53.36
C CYS A 279 21.80 44.15 -54.57
N LEU A 280 20.99 45.12 -54.98
CA LEU A 280 21.47 46.39 -55.50
C LEU A 280 21.42 47.39 -54.35
N MET A 281 22.14 47.15 -53.26
CA MET A 281 22.47 48.21 -52.30
C MET A 281 23.92 47.99 -51.89
N SER A 282 24.81 48.34 -52.83
CA SER A 282 26.19 48.73 -52.54
C SER A 282 26.18 49.86 -51.50
N PRO A 283 27.23 50.01 -50.66
CA PRO A 283 27.36 51.18 -49.79
C PRO A 283 27.48 52.44 -50.66
N VAL A 284 26.41 53.23 -50.74
CA VAL A 284 26.51 54.59 -51.28
C VAL A 284 27.21 55.44 -50.22
N LEU A 285 28.51 55.64 -50.44
CA LEU A 285 29.28 56.74 -49.89
C LEU A 285 28.54 58.04 -50.25
N VAL A 286 27.86 58.67 -49.28
CA VAL A 286 27.53 60.09 -49.36
C VAL A 286 28.67 60.85 -48.69
N THR A 287 29.63 61.24 -49.52
CA THR A 287 30.62 62.26 -49.17
C THR A 287 29.94 63.61 -49.31
N CYS A 288 29.75 64.34 -48.22
CA CYS A 288 29.46 65.78 -48.27
C CYS A 288 30.60 66.52 -47.58
N LEU A 289 31.34 67.31 -48.36
CA LEU A 289 32.31 68.29 -47.90
C LEU A 289 31.63 69.34 -46.99
N PRO A 290 32.35 69.89 -46.00
CA PRO A 290 31.84 71.03 -45.25
C PRO A 290 32.22 72.33 -45.98
N HIS A 291 31.25 73.24 -46.10
CA HIS A 291 31.53 74.66 -45.93
C HIS A 291 30.53 75.26 -44.95
N SER A 292 31.14 75.93 -43.97
CA SER A 292 30.65 76.75 -42.87
C SER A 292 29.28 77.39 -43.06
N GLU A 293 28.41 77.29 -42.05
CA GLU A 293 27.96 78.44 -41.25
C GLU A 293 27.64 77.97 -39.82
N GLN A 294 28.16 78.70 -38.84
CA GLN A 294 27.87 78.56 -37.41
C GLN A 294 26.45 79.06 -37.14
N ASP A 295 25.63 78.32 -36.38
CA ASP A 295 25.11 78.81 -35.09
C ASP A 295 24.23 77.78 -34.34
N LYS A 296 24.42 77.75 -33.01
CA LYS A 296 23.61 77.06 -31.96
C LYS A 296 23.80 75.55 -31.73
N GLN A 297 25.04 75.10 -31.60
CA GLN A 297 25.37 73.81 -30.96
C GLN A 297 26.01 74.05 -29.57
N LYS A 298 25.26 73.84 -28.49
CA LYS A 298 25.83 73.62 -27.13
C LYS A 298 24.89 72.95 -26.11
N SER A 299 23.68 72.53 -26.52
CA SER A 299 22.68 71.93 -25.61
C SER A 299 22.40 70.43 -25.82
N ASN A 300 22.75 69.84 -26.97
CA ASN A 300 22.43 68.43 -27.28
C ASN A 300 23.60 67.47 -27.06
N ASP A 301 24.86 67.89 -27.28
CA ASP A 301 26.02 67.00 -27.09
C ASP A 301 26.25 66.65 -25.60
N LYS A 302 26.02 67.60 -24.69
CA LYS A 302 26.08 67.34 -23.24
C LYS A 302 25.03 66.32 -22.76
N LYS A 303 23.85 66.30 -23.38
CA LYS A 303 22.80 65.33 -23.02
C LYS A 303 23.12 63.92 -23.53
N LYS A 304 23.73 63.80 -24.71
CA LYS A 304 24.15 62.51 -25.27
C LYS A 304 25.26 61.86 -24.44
N GLU A 305 26.25 62.65 -24.05
CA GLU A 305 27.39 62.20 -23.24
C GLU A 305 26.97 61.81 -21.81
N GLU A 306 26.02 62.54 -21.20
CA GLU A 306 25.47 62.19 -19.89
C GLU A 306 24.61 60.91 -19.92
N VAL A 307 23.84 60.69 -20.99
CA VAL A 307 23.04 59.46 -21.18
C VAL A 307 23.96 58.26 -21.39
N GLU A 308 25.04 58.41 -22.16
CA GLU A 308 26.00 57.34 -22.42
C GLU A 308 26.81 56.97 -21.16
N ARG A 309 27.14 57.97 -20.32
CA ARG A 309 27.72 57.76 -18.99
C ARG A 309 26.77 57.03 -18.05
N LYS A 310 25.48 57.41 -17.99
CA LYS A 310 24.47 56.71 -17.17
C LYS A 310 24.22 55.28 -17.66
N ASN A 311 24.31 55.04 -18.97
CA ASN A 311 24.09 53.72 -19.56
C ASN A 311 25.28 52.78 -19.29
N SER A 312 26.52 53.28 -19.31
CA SER A 312 27.69 52.49 -18.92
C SER A 312 27.73 52.19 -17.42
N GLU A 313 27.26 53.12 -16.59
CA GLU A 313 27.12 52.93 -15.14
C GLU A 313 26.07 51.85 -14.81
N ARG A 314 24.90 51.85 -15.46
CA ARG A 314 23.90 50.78 -15.34
C ARG A 314 24.39 49.42 -15.81
N LYS A 315 25.09 49.36 -16.95
CA LYS A 315 25.69 48.10 -17.44
C LYS A 315 26.71 47.54 -16.44
N LYS A 316 27.44 48.40 -15.74
CA LYS A 316 28.38 47.99 -14.70
C LYS A 316 27.65 47.44 -13.46
N GLU A 317 26.59 48.12 -13.02
CA GLU A 317 25.73 47.65 -11.93
C GLU A 317 25.07 46.30 -12.26
N GLU A 318 24.56 46.12 -13.48
CA GLU A 318 23.98 44.85 -13.95
C GLU A 318 25.01 43.71 -13.94
N VAL A 319 26.26 43.97 -14.34
CA VAL A 319 27.34 42.97 -14.28
C VAL A 319 27.69 42.61 -12.84
N ASP A 320 27.73 43.58 -11.93
CA ASP A 320 27.99 43.34 -10.50
C ASP A 320 26.84 42.55 -9.85
N GLU A 321 25.58 42.85 -10.22
CA GLU A 321 24.39 42.12 -9.79
C GLU A 321 24.43 40.65 -10.27
N VAL A 322 24.78 40.42 -11.53
CA VAL A 322 24.94 39.08 -12.11
C VAL A 322 26.06 38.30 -11.42
N GLN A 323 27.21 38.94 -11.13
CA GLN A 323 28.29 38.29 -10.38
C GLN A 323 27.87 37.90 -8.96
N LYS A 324 27.09 38.77 -8.28
CA LYS A 324 26.55 38.49 -6.96
C LYS A 324 25.54 37.33 -6.98
N LEU A 325 24.67 37.27 -7.99
CA LEU A 325 23.76 36.15 -8.20
C LEU A 325 24.51 34.86 -8.50
N HIS A 326 25.57 34.92 -9.30
CA HIS A 326 26.42 33.76 -9.61
C HIS A 326 27.10 33.18 -8.36
N LEU A 327 27.64 34.04 -7.48
CA LEU A 327 28.19 33.63 -6.19
C LEU A 327 27.13 33.04 -5.27
N LYS A 328 25.93 33.63 -5.23
CA LYS A 328 24.82 33.13 -4.43
C LYS A 328 24.37 31.75 -4.90
N LEU A 329 24.24 31.54 -6.21
CA LEU A 329 23.92 30.25 -6.81
C LEU A 329 24.98 29.20 -6.45
N LYS A 330 26.27 29.55 -6.52
CA LYS A 330 27.37 28.64 -6.16
C LYS A 330 27.33 28.21 -4.69
N LEU A 331 26.96 29.13 -3.79
CA LEU A 331 26.78 28.83 -2.37
C LEU A 331 25.53 27.98 -2.09
N GLU A 332 24.43 28.21 -2.82
CA GLU A 332 23.25 27.35 -2.73
C GLU A 332 23.53 25.95 -3.28
N GLN A 333 24.27 25.83 -4.39
CA GLN A 333 24.73 24.54 -4.93
C GLN A 333 25.53 23.77 -3.88
N GLN A 334 26.52 24.39 -3.24
CA GLN A 334 27.33 23.72 -2.21
C GLN A 334 26.53 23.31 -0.97
N ARG A 335 25.49 24.06 -0.61
CA ARG A 335 24.60 23.69 0.49
C ARG A 335 23.74 22.49 0.12
N TRP A 336 23.16 22.52 -1.08
CA TRP A 336 22.38 21.41 -1.62
C TRP A 336 23.22 20.13 -1.71
N ASP A 337 24.44 20.21 -2.24
CA ASP A 337 25.33 19.05 -2.36
C ASP A 337 25.67 18.45 -0.98
N ARG A 338 25.82 19.28 0.05
CA ARG A 338 26.07 18.82 1.42
C ARG A 338 24.85 18.15 2.04
N GLU A 339 23.67 18.76 1.88
CA GLU A 339 22.41 18.22 2.36
C GLU A 339 22.07 16.89 1.68
N CYS A 340 22.31 16.78 0.37
CA CYS A 340 22.18 15.52 -0.37
C CYS A 340 23.15 14.46 0.15
N SER A 341 24.42 14.80 0.38
CA SER A 341 25.41 13.84 0.90
C SER A 341 25.07 13.37 2.32
N GLU A 342 24.56 14.26 3.18
CA GLU A 342 24.09 13.91 4.52
C GLU A 342 22.88 12.97 4.46
N GLN A 343 21.89 13.28 3.62
CA GLN A 343 20.72 12.41 3.41
C GLN A 343 21.10 11.03 2.85
N GLU A 344 22.03 10.98 1.89
CA GLU A 344 22.55 9.73 1.33
C GLU A 344 23.19 8.86 2.42
N SER A 345 24.02 9.45 3.29
CA SER A 345 24.65 8.73 4.40
C SER A 345 23.65 8.17 5.42
N VAL A 346 22.57 8.89 5.71
CA VAL A 346 21.51 8.44 6.62
C VAL A 346 20.73 7.28 6.00
N LEU A 347 20.42 7.38 4.70
CA LEU A 347 19.73 6.31 3.97
C LEU A 347 20.59 5.05 3.87
N GLU A 348 21.88 5.18 3.57
CA GLU A 348 22.82 4.06 3.55
C GLU A 348 22.91 3.36 4.91
N HIS A 349 22.96 4.14 6.01
CA HIS A 349 22.97 3.56 7.34
C HIS A 349 21.67 2.79 7.63
N ARG A 350 20.52 3.36 7.25
CA ARG A 350 19.22 2.71 7.44
C ARG A 350 19.10 1.44 6.59
N GLU A 351 19.58 1.46 5.35
CA GLU A 351 19.63 0.27 4.48
C GLU A 351 20.47 -0.85 5.11
N GLN A 352 21.64 -0.52 5.67
CA GLN A 352 22.48 -1.48 6.37
C GLN A 352 21.78 -2.09 7.60
N GLN A 353 21.07 -1.28 8.39
CA GLN A 353 20.28 -1.77 9.52
C GLN A 353 19.18 -2.74 9.07
N CYS A 354 18.44 -2.37 8.02
CA CYS A 354 17.40 -3.25 7.47
C CYS A 354 17.98 -4.57 6.95
N LEU A 355 19.16 -4.56 6.33
CA LEU A 355 19.83 -5.77 5.86
C LEU A 355 20.25 -6.68 7.02
N LEU A 356 20.83 -6.12 8.08
CA LEU A 356 21.21 -6.90 9.27
C LEU A 356 20.00 -7.52 9.97
N GLU A 357 18.90 -6.77 10.08
CA GLU A 357 17.66 -7.27 10.66
C GLU A 357 17.01 -8.36 9.79
N ALA A 358 17.01 -8.19 8.46
CA ALA A 358 16.53 -9.21 7.54
C ALA A 358 17.35 -10.51 7.63
N GLU A 359 18.67 -10.41 7.81
CA GLU A 359 19.54 -11.57 8.04
C GLU A 359 19.21 -12.28 9.36
N ARG A 360 19.00 -11.51 10.45
CA ARG A 360 18.59 -12.05 11.76
C ARG A 360 17.28 -12.84 11.67
N LEU A 361 16.26 -12.24 11.05
CA LEU A 361 14.95 -12.87 10.86
C LEU A 361 15.02 -14.11 9.95
N ARG A 362 15.95 -14.11 8.98
CA ARG A 362 16.23 -15.28 8.13
C ARG A 362 16.73 -16.45 8.98
N CYS A 363 17.72 -16.21 9.83
CA CYS A 363 18.27 -17.24 10.72
C CYS A 363 17.21 -17.78 11.70
N GLU A 364 16.41 -16.89 12.31
CA GLU A 364 15.33 -17.30 13.22
C GLU A 364 14.27 -18.17 12.51
N ARG A 365 13.91 -17.82 11.27
CA ARG A 365 13.00 -18.64 10.47
C ARG A 365 13.56 -20.04 10.22
N GLU A 366 14.85 -20.14 9.86
CA GLU A 366 15.52 -21.43 9.63
C GLU A 366 15.56 -22.30 10.90
N GLU A 367 15.79 -21.70 12.07
CA GLU A 367 15.73 -22.39 13.36
C GLU A 367 14.32 -22.92 13.66
N LEU A 368 13.29 -22.11 13.46
CA LEU A 368 11.90 -22.51 13.66
C LEU A 368 11.47 -23.62 12.69
N GLU A 369 11.93 -23.56 11.44
CA GLU A 369 11.70 -24.63 10.46
C GLU A 369 12.36 -25.96 10.89
N ALA A 370 13.56 -25.90 11.44
CA ALA A 370 14.25 -27.08 11.98
C ALA A 370 13.48 -27.68 13.18
N GLN A 371 13.04 -26.83 14.12
CA GLN A 371 12.23 -27.27 15.27
C GLN A 371 10.91 -27.91 14.83
N LEU A 372 10.24 -27.33 13.83
CA LEU A 372 9.00 -27.86 13.27
C LEU A 372 9.22 -29.23 12.60
N LEU A 373 10.35 -29.41 11.91
CA LEU A 373 10.72 -30.69 11.33
C LEU A 373 10.96 -31.76 12.41
N GLU A 374 11.67 -31.40 13.49
CA GLU A 374 11.91 -32.31 14.61
C GLU A 374 10.60 -32.70 15.31
N TYR A 375 9.71 -31.73 15.54
CA TYR A 375 8.39 -32.00 16.11
C TYR A 375 7.58 -32.98 15.25
N LYS A 376 7.58 -32.81 13.93
CA LYS A 376 6.94 -33.76 12.99
C LYS A 376 7.52 -35.16 13.12
N GLN A 377 8.85 -35.29 13.15
CA GLN A 377 9.49 -36.60 13.31
C GLN A 377 9.13 -37.25 14.65
N ASN A 378 9.08 -36.47 15.73
CA ASN A 378 8.68 -36.97 17.05
C ASN A 378 7.21 -37.42 17.06
N LEU A 379 6.33 -36.70 16.37
CA LEU A 379 4.94 -37.10 16.20
C LEU A 379 4.80 -38.43 15.45
N ASP A 380 5.59 -38.64 14.40
CA ASP A 380 5.56 -39.89 13.64
C ASP A 380 6.11 -41.07 14.45
N ARG A 381 7.19 -40.87 15.22
CA ARG A 381 7.70 -41.85 16.20
C ARG A 381 6.64 -42.21 17.23
N LEU A 382 5.91 -41.23 17.75
CA LEU A 382 4.83 -41.47 18.72
C LEU A 382 3.69 -42.30 18.10
N LYS A 383 3.25 -41.95 16.89
CA LYS A 383 2.23 -42.73 16.15
C LYS A 383 2.68 -44.15 15.86
N GLU A 384 3.96 -44.36 15.55
CA GLU A 384 4.52 -45.70 15.36
C GLU A 384 4.58 -46.48 16.68
N GLY A 385 4.98 -45.83 17.77
CA GLY A 385 4.92 -46.37 19.12
C GLY A 385 3.50 -46.81 19.49
N GLN A 386 2.51 -45.96 19.25
CA GLN A 386 1.09 -46.26 19.47
C GLN A 386 0.63 -47.49 18.68
N ARG A 387 0.91 -47.54 17.37
CA ARG A 387 0.61 -48.71 16.53
C ARG A 387 1.27 -49.99 17.04
N SER A 388 2.44 -49.88 17.67
CA SER A 388 3.14 -51.02 18.26
C SER A 388 2.45 -51.53 19.51
N VAL A 389 2.02 -50.63 20.39
CA VAL A 389 1.25 -50.96 21.58
C VAL A 389 -0.08 -51.62 21.20
N GLU A 390 -0.77 -51.13 20.17
CA GLU A 390 -2.01 -51.72 19.67
C GLU A 390 -1.80 -53.15 19.14
N ARG A 391 -0.72 -53.40 18.40
CA ARG A 391 -0.34 -54.74 17.95
C ARG A 391 -0.08 -55.70 19.12
N GLU A 392 0.62 -55.26 20.17
CA GLU A 392 0.84 -56.09 21.36
C GLU A 392 -0.45 -56.33 22.15
N LYS A 393 -1.32 -55.33 22.26
CA LYS A 393 -2.65 -55.48 22.87
C LYS A 393 -3.47 -56.54 22.13
N GLU A 394 -3.52 -56.50 20.80
CA GLU A 394 -4.21 -57.51 19.98
C GLU A 394 -3.66 -58.92 20.20
N LYS A 395 -2.33 -59.07 20.31
CA LYS A 395 -1.70 -60.36 20.63
C LYS A 395 -2.13 -60.88 22.00
N ILE A 396 -2.14 -60.04 23.03
CA ILE A 396 -2.56 -60.41 24.38
C ILE A 396 -4.05 -60.78 24.38
N GLU A 397 -4.90 -60.00 23.71
CA GLU A 397 -6.33 -60.31 23.57
C GLU A 397 -6.56 -61.64 22.85
N ALA A 398 -5.80 -61.93 21.78
CA ALA A 398 -5.88 -63.20 21.08
C ALA A 398 -5.48 -64.38 21.98
N GLN A 399 -4.41 -64.23 22.77
CA GLN A 399 -4.00 -65.23 23.77
C GLN A 399 -5.09 -65.43 24.84
N GLN A 400 -5.70 -64.36 25.34
CA GLN A 400 -6.81 -64.45 26.29
C GLN A 400 -8.02 -65.17 25.68
N ARG A 401 -8.39 -64.87 24.43
CA ARG A 401 -9.49 -65.56 23.73
C ARG A 401 -9.20 -67.05 23.61
N LEU A 402 -7.99 -67.44 23.23
CA LEU A 402 -7.56 -68.84 23.18
C LEU A 402 -7.72 -69.52 24.55
N LEU A 403 -7.22 -68.90 25.62
CA LEU A 403 -7.35 -69.42 26.98
C LEU A 403 -8.82 -69.57 27.41
N GLN A 404 -9.68 -68.61 27.08
CA GLN A 404 -11.12 -68.70 27.35
C GLN A 404 -11.76 -69.86 26.58
N THR A 405 -11.44 -70.03 25.30
CA THR A 405 -11.93 -71.17 24.50
C THR A 405 -11.51 -72.49 25.14
N TRP A 406 -10.23 -72.64 25.52
CA TRP A 406 -9.74 -73.83 26.23
C TRP A 406 -10.49 -74.09 27.54
N ARG A 407 -10.80 -73.03 28.30
CA ARG A 407 -11.59 -73.11 29.55
C ARG A 407 -13.01 -73.60 29.29
N HIS A 408 -13.67 -73.07 28.27
CA HIS A 408 -15.03 -73.45 27.90
C HIS A 408 -15.10 -74.86 27.30
N THR A 409 -14.12 -75.27 26.48
CA THR A 409 -14.04 -76.65 25.95
C THR A 409 -13.84 -77.70 27.04
N ARG A 410 -13.07 -77.38 28.09
CA ARG A 410 -12.96 -78.24 29.28
C ARG A 410 -14.23 -78.25 30.13
N GLN A 411 -15.01 -77.16 30.17
CA GLN A 411 -16.30 -77.13 30.87
C GLN A 411 -17.41 -77.86 30.11
N SER A 412 -17.40 -77.82 28.78
CA SER A 412 -18.38 -78.50 27.92
C SER A 412 -18.17 -80.01 27.76
N SER A 413 -17.12 -80.57 28.40
CA SER A 413 -16.82 -82.01 28.43
C SER A 413 -17.17 -82.70 29.75
N PHE A 414 -17.87 -82.02 30.66
CA PHE A 414 -18.43 -82.64 31.88
C PHE A 414 -19.91 -83.04 31.69
N PRO A 415 -20.31 -84.30 32.00
CA PRO A 415 -21.72 -84.69 31.97
C PRO A 415 -22.48 -84.09 33.17
N PRO A 416 -23.82 -84.01 33.15
CA PRO A 416 -24.59 -83.46 34.26
C PRO A 416 -24.48 -84.38 35.47
N LEU A 417 -23.86 -83.92 36.57
CA LEU A 417 -23.91 -84.64 37.84
C LEU A 417 -25.20 -84.30 38.57
N GLU A 418 -26.03 -85.33 38.75
CA GLU A 418 -27.10 -85.39 39.73
C GLU A 418 -26.58 -85.08 41.14
N LYS A 419 -27.46 -84.43 41.92
CA LYS A 419 -27.29 -84.15 43.34
C LYS A 419 -26.99 -85.45 44.09
N LEU A 420 -25.77 -85.59 44.62
CA LEU A 420 -25.49 -86.51 45.71
C LEU A 420 -25.02 -85.72 46.93
N SER A 421 -25.71 -86.01 48.03
CA SER A 421 -25.57 -85.41 49.34
C SER A 421 -24.15 -85.53 49.89
N LEU A 422 -23.72 -84.46 50.57
CA LEU A 422 -22.63 -84.45 51.53
C LEU A 422 -22.59 -85.71 52.38
N SER A 423 -21.40 -86.29 52.56
CA SER A 423 -20.96 -86.74 53.88
C SER A 423 -19.46 -86.51 54.06
N PRO A 424 -19.00 -86.18 55.30
CA PRO A 424 -17.74 -85.47 55.53
C PRO A 424 -16.60 -86.43 55.84
N TRP A 425 -15.47 -86.28 55.13
CA TRP A 425 -14.25 -87.02 55.41
C TRP A 425 -13.14 -86.07 55.85
N LYS A 426 -13.09 -85.95 57.18
CA LYS A 426 -11.93 -85.88 58.09
C LYS A 426 -10.61 -85.30 57.54
N TYR A 427 -10.24 -84.19 58.15
CA TYR A 427 -8.88 -83.67 58.31
C TYR A 427 -8.02 -84.69 59.08
N ASP A 428 -6.79 -84.93 58.61
CA ASP A 428 -5.69 -85.37 59.46
C ASP A 428 -4.39 -84.68 58.99
N PRO A 429 -3.70 -83.89 59.84
CA PRO A 429 -2.50 -83.16 59.49
C PRO A 429 -1.23 -83.94 59.86
N GLN A 430 -0.20 -83.76 59.03
CA GLN A 430 1.24 -84.01 59.26
C GLN A 430 1.89 -85.13 58.42
N LEU A 431 2.82 -84.70 57.57
CA LEU A 431 4.15 -85.23 57.21
C LEU A 431 4.42 -84.74 55.77
N VAL A 432 5.32 -83.81 55.42
CA VAL A 432 6.71 -83.49 55.81
C VAL A 432 7.43 -83.25 54.46
N THR A 433 7.92 -82.02 54.32
CA THR A 433 9.11 -81.53 53.58
C THR A 433 9.48 -82.11 52.21
N GLY A 434 9.58 -81.20 51.23
CA GLY A 434 10.43 -81.32 50.04
C GLY A 434 10.86 -79.93 49.57
N HIS A 435 12.14 -79.61 49.78
CA HIS A 435 12.87 -78.41 49.35
C HIS A 435 12.70 -78.08 47.86
N GLY A 436 12.61 -76.79 47.48
CA GLY A 436 13.67 -76.04 46.77
C GLY A 436 13.61 -76.30 45.25
N PHE A 437 13.39 -75.31 44.37
CA PHE A 437 14.35 -74.27 44.01
C PHE A 437 13.63 -72.97 43.60
N TYR A 438 14.11 -71.86 44.15
CA TYR A 438 13.95 -70.53 43.58
C TYR A 438 14.94 -70.41 42.42
N ASP A 439 14.47 -69.94 41.26
CA ASP A 439 15.30 -69.12 40.40
C ASP A 439 14.48 -67.95 39.86
N ASN A 440 15.05 -66.78 40.12
CA ASN A 440 14.56 -65.46 39.75
C ASN A 440 14.74 -65.23 38.25
N PHE A 441 13.69 -64.76 37.58
CA PHE A 441 13.85 -63.72 36.57
C PHE A 441 12.95 -62.55 36.93
N THR A 442 13.60 -61.57 37.52
CA THR A 442 13.21 -60.16 37.57
C THR A 442 12.76 -59.68 36.19
N SER A 443 11.51 -59.24 36.08
CA SER A 443 11.12 -58.25 35.07
C SER A 443 10.25 -57.21 35.75
N THR A 444 10.92 -56.11 36.07
CA THR A 444 10.41 -54.90 36.69
C THR A 444 9.24 -54.35 35.87
N SER A 445 8.05 -54.29 36.48
CA SER A 445 6.95 -53.48 35.96
C SER A 445 7.35 -52.00 36.03
N PRO A 446 7.25 -51.21 34.93
CA PRO A 446 7.30 -49.77 35.08
C PRO A 446 5.89 -49.29 35.47
N SER A 447 5.83 -48.66 36.65
CA SER A 447 4.68 -47.90 37.13
C SER A 447 4.28 -46.81 36.13
N LEU A 448 3.00 -46.73 35.79
CA LEU A 448 2.41 -45.58 35.11
C LEU A 448 2.22 -44.44 36.12
N THR A 449 3.27 -43.68 36.37
CA THR A 449 3.16 -42.30 36.85
C THR A 449 3.15 -41.38 35.64
N PRO A 450 2.13 -40.52 35.45
CA PRO A 450 2.15 -39.53 34.39
C PRO A 450 3.16 -38.45 34.77
N LEU A 451 4.33 -38.45 34.11
CA LEU A 451 5.24 -37.31 34.12
C LEU A 451 4.63 -36.24 33.21
N LEU A 452 4.02 -35.23 33.83
CA LEU A 452 3.84 -33.91 33.26
C LEU A 452 5.18 -33.43 32.70
N LEU A 453 5.18 -33.02 31.43
CA LEU A 453 6.34 -32.38 30.81
C LEU A 453 6.51 -30.98 31.46
N PRO A 454 7.71 -30.60 31.93
CA PRO A 454 7.96 -29.25 32.43
C PRO A 454 7.74 -28.22 31.33
N GLN A 455 7.05 -27.13 31.68
CA GLN A 455 7.00 -25.92 30.88
C GLN A 455 8.42 -25.47 30.53
N ALA A 456 8.64 -25.13 29.26
CA ALA A 456 9.84 -24.46 28.81
C ALA A 456 9.98 -23.12 29.56
N TYR A 457 11.01 -23.03 30.41
CA TYR A 457 11.53 -21.75 30.87
C TYR A 457 12.69 -21.39 29.93
N LEU A 458 12.44 -20.45 29.02
CA LEU A 458 13.50 -19.65 28.44
C LEU A 458 13.86 -18.58 29.48
N SER A 459 14.91 -18.85 30.26
CA SER A 459 15.57 -17.83 31.07
C SER A 459 16.38 -16.93 30.14
N LEU A 460 15.93 -15.67 30.02
CA LEU A 460 16.78 -14.55 29.66
C LEU A 460 17.57 -14.15 30.91
N GLU A 461 18.82 -14.58 31.00
CA GLU A 461 19.80 -13.97 31.92
C GLU A 461 20.35 -12.69 31.26
N GLY A 462 19.70 -11.57 31.56
CA GLY A 462 20.35 -10.27 31.59
C GLY A 462 20.93 -10.01 33.00
N PRO A 463 22.06 -9.31 33.15
CA PRO A 463 22.57 -8.98 34.48
C PRO A 463 21.86 -7.75 35.06
N ASN A 464 21.34 -7.94 36.28
CA ASN A 464 21.12 -6.98 37.39
C ASN A 464 20.13 -5.79 37.24
N GLY A 465 19.17 -5.72 38.18
CA GLY A 465 18.52 -4.46 38.60
C GLY A 465 17.13 -4.58 39.26
N GLU A 466 17.11 -4.94 40.54
CA GLU A 466 16.15 -4.68 41.66
C GLU A 466 14.65 -4.29 41.48
N GLU A 467 13.83 -4.93 42.35
CA GLU A 467 12.51 -4.56 42.93
C GLU A 467 11.29 -4.41 41.97
N GLY A 468 10.13 -5.04 42.13
CA GLY A 468 9.44 -5.67 43.26
C GLY A 468 7.96 -5.24 43.19
N GLY A 469 7.02 -6.16 42.97
CA GLY A 469 5.57 -5.84 42.96
C GLY A 469 4.69 -6.93 42.34
N GLU A 470 4.18 -7.83 43.16
CA GLU A 470 3.21 -8.88 42.82
C GLU A 470 1.80 -8.29 42.60
N GLU A 471 1.14 -8.59 41.48
CA GLU A 471 -0.33 -8.61 41.42
C GLU A 471 -0.84 -9.84 40.65
N ASN A 472 -1.68 -10.60 41.36
CA ASN A 472 -2.30 -11.85 40.96
C ASN A 472 -3.31 -11.66 39.80
N VAL A 473 -3.18 -12.45 38.74
CA VAL A 473 -4.23 -12.62 37.72
C VAL A 473 -4.93 -13.96 37.93
N VAL A 474 -6.19 -13.89 38.35
CA VAL A 474 -7.16 -14.99 38.30
C VAL A 474 -7.75 -15.03 36.89
N TYR A 475 -7.62 -16.16 36.20
CA TYR A 475 -8.23 -16.37 34.88
C TYR A 475 -9.75 -16.66 35.03
N LEU A 476 -10.57 -15.92 34.29
CA LEU A 476 -11.93 -16.30 33.89
C LEU A 476 -11.96 -16.57 32.38
#